data_AF-A0A1C5W7Y5-F1
#
_entry.id   AF-A0A1C5W7Y5-F1
#
_cell.length_a   1.000
_cell.length_b   1.000
_cell.length_c   1.000
_cell.angle_alpha   90.00
_cell.angle_beta   90.00
_cell.angle_gamma   90.00
#
_symmetry.space_group_name_H-M   'P 1'
#
loop_
_entity.id
_entity.type
_entity.pdbx_description
1 polymer ?
#
loop_
_entity_poly.entity_id
_entity_poly.type
_entity_poly.pdbx_seq_one_letter_code
_entity_poly.pdbx_strand_id
1 'polypeptide(L)'
;MKDFLEQSALKLFEQVCQTQGMGNNILFSPYSLQQALSLLSVNTEDERIQKEVSPYVSPDMLGESLLNTKSGTLILLQDEWKKYRTHKERGTINFFSSPEDGEQKIIAFQRKHLGEILFQAKPTQNDGLGLYSALHYSAEWGEAFNKHDTQPRTFYLDNGEEIQPETMKSEFSSIYGKITDDYEVAALPGKRQSITYFIKLKTNRAKVLHKLWDICNHDDELHNLVDLQMPKISMESTFSLKAVLESLGMEHLTKERFTVDNIVDPSDVRARLNAAEQTVQLALDEEKAEVKAFTTIQTALTVSCTVSRAKPIIIKMDHPYFIVVKDKTSDGISRIVCAAWINNPK
;
A
#
# COMPACT_ATOMS: atom_id res chain seq x y z
N MET A 1 -4.05 19.94 -6.46
CA MET A 1 -5.05 18.92 -6.06
C MET A 1 -4.66 17.51 -6.49
N LYS A 2 -4.04 17.27 -7.67
CA LYS A 2 -3.70 15.91 -8.15
C LYS A 2 -2.85 15.08 -7.18
N ASP A 3 -1.93 15.72 -6.47
CA ASP A 3 -0.90 15.04 -5.65
C ASP A 3 -1.28 14.90 -4.17
N PHE A 4 -2.43 15.48 -3.77
CA PHE A 4 -2.88 15.51 -2.37
C PHE A 4 -3.07 14.10 -1.78
N LEU A 5 -3.60 13.16 -2.58
CA LEU A 5 -3.82 11.79 -2.11
C LEU A 5 -2.52 11.02 -1.90
N GLU A 6 -1.48 11.29 -2.68
CA GLU A 6 -0.17 10.67 -2.46
C GLU A 6 0.54 11.27 -1.24
N GLN A 7 0.45 12.59 -1.05
CA GLN A 7 0.99 13.23 0.14
C GLN A 7 0.29 12.72 1.41
N SER A 8 -1.04 12.63 1.39
CA SER A 8 -1.80 12.08 2.52
C SER A 8 -1.53 10.58 2.74
N ALA A 9 -1.29 9.80 1.68
CA ALA A 9 -0.88 8.41 1.78
C ALA A 9 0.43 8.22 2.56
N LEU A 10 1.43 9.07 2.33
CA LEU A 10 2.68 9.02 3.09
C LEU A 10 2.55 9.56 4.51
N LYS A 11 1.64 10.51 4.76
CA LYS A 11 1.28 10.91 6.14
C LYS A 11 0.63 9.76 6.92
N LEU A 12 -0.27 9.01 6.28
CA LEU A 12 -0.84 7.80 6.88
C LEU A 12 0.25 6.79 7.22
N PHE A 13 1.17 6.53 6.28
CA PHE A 13 2.29 5.61 6.50
C PHE A 13 3.22 6.08 7.62
N GLU A 14 3.54 7.37 7.68
CA GLU A 14 4.30 7.97 8.78
C GLU A 14 3.63 7.69 10.13
N GLN A 15 2.32 7.91 10.23
CA GLN A 15 1.59 7.63 11.47
C GLN A 15 1.60 6.14 11.84
N VAL A 16 1.50 5.24 10.84
CA VAL A 16 1.64 3.79 11.08
C VAL A 16 3.02 3.49 11.66
N CYS A 17 4.09 4.02 11.07
CA CYS A 17 5.45 3.83 11.57
C CYS A 17 5.65 4.34 13.00
N GLN A 18 5.06 5.49 13.35
CA GLN A 18 5.12 6.06 14.69
C GLN A 18 4.33 5.21 15.70
N THR A 19 3.15 4.72 15.31
CA THR A 19 2.23 3.99 16.19
C THR A 19 2.73 2.56 16.46
N GLN A 20 3.20 1.87 15.42
CA GLN A 20 3.69 0.49 15.53
C GLN A 20 5.13 0.42 16.07
N GLY A 21 5.89 1.49 15.90
CA GLY A 21 7.33 1.50 16.14
C GLY A 21 8.07 0.73 15.05
N MET A 22 9.19 1.28 14.58
CA MET A 22 9.94 0.68 13.46
C MET A 22 10.91 -0.44 13.90
N GLY A 23 10.65 -1.13 15.02
CA GLY A 23 11.48 -2.25 15.47
C GLY A 23 11.35 -3.51 14.61
N ASN A 24 10.24 -3.64 13.89
CA ASN A 24 9.96 -4.74 12.97
C ASN A 24 9.69 -4.22 11.56
N ASN A 25 9.53 -5.12 10.59
CA ASN A 25 9.04 -4.76 9.27
C ASN A 25 7.61 -4.19 9.36
N ILE A 26 7.31 -3.20 8.54
CA ILE A 26 5.99 -2.60 8.42
C ILE A 26 5.61 -2.60 6.95
N LEU A 27 4.46 -3.18 6.62
CA LEU A 27 3.90 -3.18 5.26
C LEU A 27 2.53 -2.54 5.31
N PHE A 28 2.31 -1.48 4.55
CA PHE A 28 1.06 -0.74 4.60
C PHE A 28 0.57 -0.43 3.19
N SER A 29 -0.74 -0.54 2.96
CA SER A 29 -1.39 -0.10 1.73
C SER A 29 -2.22 1.15 2.03
N PRO A 30 -1.68 2.36 1.79
CA PRO A 30 -2.43 3.60 1.98
C PRO A 30 -3.69 3.62 1.12
N TYR A 31 -3.57 3.22 -0.16
CA TYR A 31 -4.69 3.23 -1.10
C TYR A 31 -5.89 2.39 -0.60
N SER A 32 -5.65 1.20 -0.03
CA SER A 32 -6.72 0.35 0.49
C SER A 32 -7.45 1.00 1.67
N LEU A 33 -6.71 1.63 2.60
CA LEU A 33 -7.31 2.37 3.71
C LEU A 33 -8.08 3.58 3.21
N GLN A 34 -7.50 4.35 2.29
CA GLN A 34 -8.13 5.52 1.70
C GLN A 34 -9.42 5.14 0.95
N GLN A 35 -9.47 3.99 0.26
CA GLN A 35 -10.70 3.48 -0.35
C GLN A 35 -11.77 3.16 0.70
N ALA A 36 -11.42 2.46 1.78
CA ALA A 36 -12.37 2.15 2.86
C ALA A 36 -12.92 3.41 3.53
N LEU A 37 -12.06 4.40 3.81
CA LEU A 37 -12.47 5.69 4.35
C LEU A 37 -13.28 6.52 3.35
N SER A 38 -12.97 6.43 2.05
CA SER A 38 -13.78 7.09 0.99
C SER A 38 -15.16 6.48 0.92
N LEU A 39 -15.25 5.14 1.03
CA LEU A 39 -16.51 4.41 1.06
C LEU A 39 -17.37 4.82 2.26
N LEU A 40 -16.76 5.01 3.43
CA LEU A 40 -17.44 5.58 4.59
C LEU A 40 -17.92 7.01 4.31
N SER A 41 -17.01 7.88 3.85
CA SER A 41 -17.24 9.30 3.62
C SER A 41 -18.41 9.58 2.69
N VAL A 42 -18.52 8.85 1.58
CA VAL A 42 -19.61 9.03 0.60
C VAL A 42 -20.95 8.47 1.08
N ASN A 43 -20.95 7.65 2.13
CA ASN A 43 -22.13 6.94 2.63
C ASN A 43 -22.65 7.48 3.97
N THR A 44 -22.02 8.50 4.54
CA THR A 44 -22.43 9.15 5.81
C THR A 44 -22.72 10.63 5.59
N GLU A 45 -23.75 11.14 6.26
CA GLU A 45 -23.99 12.59 6.39
C GLU A 45 -23.47 13.13 7.74
N ASP A 46 -22.80 12.31 8.55
CA ASP A 46 -22.19 12.75 9.81
C ASP A 46 -20.99 13.69 9.52
N GLU A 47 -21.22 14.99 9.65
CA GLU A 47 -20.23 16.04 9.38
C GLU A 47 -18.94 15.86 10.17
N ARG A 48 -19.00 15.24 11.36
CA ARG A 48 -17.83 15.00 12.22
C ARG A 48 -16.91 13.98 11.55
N ILE A 49 -17.49 12.88 11.06
CA ILE A 49 -16.77 11.84 10.32
C ILE A 49 -16.24 12.40 9.01
N GLN A 50 -17.06 13.13 8.25
CA GLN A 50 -16.62 13.75 7.00
C GLN A 50 -15.43 14.67 7.22
N LYS A 51 -15.46 15.50 8.27
CA LYS A 51 -14.35 16.38 8.63
C LYS A 51 -13.08 15.61 8.99
N GLU A 52 -13.20 14.53 9.76
CA GLU A 52 -12.06 13.67 10.16
C GLU A 52 -11.40 12.97 8.96
N VAL A 53 -12.19 12.47 8.00
CA VAL A 53 -11.66 11.67 6.87
C VAL A 53 -11.27 12.52 5.66
N SER A 54 -11.89 13.68 5.45
CA SER A 54 -11.66 14.56 4.29
C SER A 54 -10.19 14.89 3.99
N PRO A 55 -9.26 14.98 4.96
CA PRO A 55 -7.84 15.22 4.68
C PRO A 55 -7.12 14.04 4.00
N TYR A 56 -7.76 12.88 3.87
CA TYR A 56 -7.12 11.64 3.41
C TYR A 56 -7.84 10.97 2.24
N VAL A 57 -9.01 11.45 1.84
CA VAL A 57 -9.90 10.73 0.91
C VAL A 57 -10.39 11.61 -0.23
N SER A 58 -10.79 10.96 -1.33
CA SER A 58 -11.56 11.58 -2.42
C SER A 58 -12.62 10.59 -2.91
N PRO A 59 -13.88 11.02 -3.14
CA PRO A 59 -14.91 10.16 -3.73
C PRO A 59 -14.51 9.53 -5.07
N ASP A 60 -13.72 10.24 -5.88
CA ASP A 60 -13.33 9.81 -7.24
C ASP A 60 -12.53 8.50 -7.23
N MET A 61 -11.79 8.25 -6.15
CA MET A 61 -10.92 7.08 -5.99
C MET A 61 -11.68 5.75 -5.95
N LEU A 62 -12.98 5.76 -5.62
CA LEU A 62 -13.80 4.55 -5.64
C LEU A 62 -14.06 4.05 -7.08
N GLY A 63 -13.94 4.93 -8.08
CA GLY A 63 -14.09 4.59 -9.50
C GLY A 63 -12.77 4.46 -10.26
N GLU A 64 -11.63 4.66 -9.61
CA GLU A 64 -10.32 4.62 -10.26
C GLU A 64 -9.91 3.20 -10.63
N SER A 65 -9.42 3.05 -11.87
CA SER A 65 -8.75 1.83 -12.33
C SER A 65 -7.28 2.14 -12.56
N LEU A 66 -6.43 1.50 -11.77
CA LEU A 66 -4.98 1.62 -11.91
C LEU A 66 -4.47 0.57 -12.92
N LEU A 67 -3.35 0.87 -13.57
CA LEU A 67 -2.82 0.11 -14.71
C LEU A 67 -2.27 -1.28 -14.32
N ASN A 68 -1.74 -1.38 -13.10
CA ASN A 68 -1.08 -2.58 -12.56
C ASN A 68 -1.77 -3.12 -11.32
N THR A 69 -2.84 -2.46 -10.85
CA THR A 69 -3.53 -2.82 -9.62
C THR A 69 -4.97 -3.24 -9.89
N LYS A 70 -5.32 -4.44 -9.44
CA LYS A 70 -6.70 -4.89 -9.33
C LYS A 70 -7.18 -4.61 -7.90
N SER A 71 -8.17 -3.73 -7.77
CA SER A 71 -8.79 -3.43 -6.48
C SER A 71 -10.29 -3.73 -6.48
N GLY A 72 -10.88 -3.78 -5.29
CA GLY A 72 -12.32 -3.82 -5.09
C GLY A 72 -12.69 -3.33 -3.70
N THR A 73 -13.95 -2.91 -3.56
CA THR A 73 -14.53 -2.53 -2.27
C THR A 73 -15.83 -3.28 -2.01
N LEU A 74 -16.08 -3.65 -0.77
CA LEU A 74 -17.29 -4.33 -0.34
C LEU A 74 -17.83 -3.68 0.94
N ILE A 75 -19.12 -3.37 0.93
CA ILE A 75 -19.90 -3.09 2.12
C ILE A 75 -20.64 -4.39 2.48
N LEU A 76 -20.41 -4.89 3.68
CA LEU A 76 -21.11 -6.06 4.21
C LEU A 76 -22.05 -5.63 5.32
N LEU A 77 -23.33 -5.95 5.19
CA LEU A 77 -24.38 -5.57 6.14
C LEU A 77 -25.04 -6.80 6.75
N GLN A 78 -25.45 -6.70 8.01
CA GLN A 78 -26.29 -7.73 8.61
C GLN A 78 -27.66 -7.77 7.92
N ASP A 79 -28.21 -8.96 7.69
CA ASP A 79 -29.47 -9.14 6.94
C ASP A 79 -30.65 -8.38 7.57
N GLU A 80 -30.66 -8.24 8.90
CA GLU A 80 -31.67 -7.49 9.65
C GLU A 80 -31.75 -6.01 9.27
N TRP A 81 -30.66 -5.45 8.71
CA TRP A 81 -30.62 -4.05 8.30
C TRP A 81 -31.33 -3.81 6.97
N LYS A 82 -31.74 -4.86 6.24
CA LYS A 82 -32.47 -4.75 4.97
C LYS A 82 -33.73 -3.88 5.07
N LYS A 83 -34.46 -3.95 6.19
CA LYS A 83 -35.70 -3.18 6.41
C LYS A 83 -35.47 -1.68 6.60
N TYR A 84 -34.25 -1.26 6.92
CA TYR A 84 -33.90 0.14 7.17
C TYR A 84 -33.20 0.79 5.97
N ARG A 85 -33.14 0.13 4.82
CA ARG A 85 -32.32 0.57 3.68
C ARG A 85 -32.86 1.82 3.03
N THR A 86 -31.96 2.77 2.75
CA THR A 86 -32.29 4.00 2.00
C THR A 86 -32.02 3.88 0.50
N HIS A 87 -31.27 2.85 0.07
CA HIS A 87 -30.94 2.56 -1.34
C HIS A 87 -30.21 3.70 -2.07
N LYS A 88 -29.50 4.55 -1.33
CA LYS A 88 -28.74 5.70 -1.84
C LYS A 88 -27.22 5.44 -1.83
N GLU A 89 -26.81 4.22 -1.50
CA GLU A 89 -25.41 3.91 -1.26
C GLU A 89 -24.54 4.13 -2.50
N ARG A 90 -23.24 4.24 -2.24
CA ARG A 90 -22.21 4.07 -3.24
C ARG A 90 -21.31 2.90 -2.87
N GLY A 91 -21.10 2.00 -3.82
CA GLY A 91 -20.27 0.79 -3.65
C GLY A 91 -21.08 -0.50 -3.76
N THR A 92 -20.39 -1.63 -3.68
CA THR A 92 -21.01 -2.96 -3.73
C THR A 92 -21.48 -3.36 -2.33
N ILE A 93 -22.77 -3.64 -2.17
CA ILE A 93 -23.34 -4.15 -0.92
C ILE A 93 -23.62 -5.65 -1.03
N ASN A 94 -23.18 -6.39 -0.02
CA ASN A 94 -23.70 -7.72 0.29
C ASN A 94 -24.32 -7.73 1.69
N PHE A 95 -25.21 -8.70 1.92
CA PHE A 95 -25.82 -8.96 3.22
C PHE A 95 -25.40 -10.31 3.75
N PHE A 96 -25.33 -10.50 5.06
CA PHE A 96 -25.10 -11.82 5.67
C PHE A 96 -26.12 -12.15 6.76
N SER A 97 -26.55 -13.41 6.81
CA SER A 97 -27.55 -13.90 7.77
C SER A 97 -26.96 -14.66 8.97
N SER A 98 -25.72 -15.14 8.86
CA SER A 98 -25.00 -15.79 9.96
C SER A 98 -23.49 -15.50 9.87
N PRO A 99 -22.73 -15.69 10.96
CA PRO A 99 -21.28 -15.51 10.94
C PRO A 99 -20.57 -16.31 9.83
N GLU A 100 -21.00 -17.55 9.59
CA GLU A 100 -20.46 -18.42 8.53
C GLU A 100 -20.76 -17.85 7.14
N ASP A 101 -21.98 -17.35 6.89
CA ASP A 101 -22.35 -16.73 5.62
C ASP A 101 -21.54 -15.43 5.38
N GLY A 102 -21.32 -14.64 6.44
CA GLY A 102 -20.47 -13.45 6.39
C GLY A 102 -19.02 -13.79 6.03
N GLU A 103 -18.43 -14.78 6.71
CA GLU A 103 -17.08 -15.29 6.42
C GLU A 103 -16.95 -15.76 4.97
N GLN A 104 -17.92 -16.53 4.45
CA GLN A 104 -17.89 -16.98 3.05
C GLN A 104 -17.95 -15.84 2.04
N LYS A 105 -18.70 -14.77 2.32
CA LYS A 105 -18.73 -13.57 1.44
C LYS A 105 -17.42 -12.83 1.44
N ILE A 106 -16.76 -12.73 2.60
CA ILE A 106 -15.44 -12.10 2.72
C ILE A 106 -14.39 -12.94 1.98
N ILE A 107 -14.44 -14.27 2.11
CA ILE A 107 -13.58 -15.19 1.34
C ILE A 107 -13.82 -15.06 -0.16
N ALA A 108 -15.08 -15.04 -0.61
CA ALA A 108 -15.43 -14.90 -2.02
C ALA A 108 -14.95 -13.57 -2.59
N PHE A 109 -15.07 -12.49 -1.82
CA PHE A 109 -14.55 -11.17 -2.17
C PHE A 109 -13.03 -11.17 -2.32
N GLN A 110 -12.30 -11.74 -1.36
CA GLN A 110 -10.85 -11.89 -1.43
C GLN A 110 -10.42 -12.70 -2.65
N ARG A 111 -11.01 -13.88 -2.89
CA ARG A 111 -10.70 -14.71 -4.07
C ARG A 111 -10.95 -13.96 -5.38
N LYS A 112 -12.03 -13.19 -5.46
CA LYS A 112 -12.36 -12.41 -6.66
C LYS A 112 -11.31 -11.35 -6.96
N HIS A 113 -10.77 -10.66 -5.96
CA HIS A 113 -9.90 -9.50 -6.14
C HIS A 113 -8.40 -9.81 -5.97
N LEU A 114 -8.04 -10.63 -4.99
CA LEU A 114 -6.66 -11.04 -4.68
C LEU A 114 -6.25 -12.32 -5.40
N GLY A 115 -7.17 -13.27 -5.56
CA GLY A 115 -6.89 -14.63 -6.08
C GLY A 115 -6.62 -15.65 -4.96
N GLU A 116 -6.39 -15.19 -3.74
CA GLU A 116 -6.14 -15.98 -2.54
C GLU A 116 -6.87 -15.40 -1.31
N ILE A 117 -6.63 -15.97 -0.13
CA ILE A 117 -7.19 -15.51 1.15
C ILE A 117 -6.02 -15.06 2.02
N LEU A 118 -5.96 -13.77 2.35
CA LEU A 118 -4.92 -13.21 3.23
C LEU A 118 -5.41 -13.05 4.66
N PHE A 119 -6.71 -12.81 4.84
CA PHE A 119 -7.28 -12.53 6.14
C PHE A 119 -8.56 -13.35 6.37
N GLN A 120 -8.61 -14.08 7.49
CA GLN A 120 -9.80 -14.80 7.92
C GLN A 120 -10.59 -13.93 8.89
N ALA A 121 -11.68 -13.35 8.38
CA ALA A 121 -12.61 -12.56 9.17
C ALA A 121 -13.94 -13.31 9.31
N LYS A 122 -14.44 -13.40 10.54
CA LYS A 122 -15.75 -13.98 10.82
C LYS A 122 -16.62 -12.95 11.56
N PRO A 123 -17.43 -12.15 10.83
CA PRO A 123 -18.28 -11.16 11.45
C PRO A 123 -19.32 -11.83 12.34
N THR A 124 -19.63 -11.24 13.47
CA THR A 124 -20.64 -11.72 14.41
C THR A 124 -21.99 -11.05 14.15
N GLN A 125 -23.05 -11.51 14.82
CA GLN A 125 -24.36 -10.85 14.77
C GLN A 125 -24.36 -9.44 15.39
N ASN A 126 -23.28 -9.05 16.08
CA ASN A 126 -23.12 -7.69 16.60
C ASN A 126 -22.36 -6.77 15.63
N ASP A 127 -21.82 -7.31 14.54
CA ASP A 127 -21.09 -6.57 13.50
C ASP A 127 -22.05 -6.15 12.38
N GLY A 128 -22.82 -5.10 12.62
CA GLY A 128 -23.86 -4.67 11.68
C GLY A 128 -23.35 -4.11 10.34
N LEU A 129 -22.12 -3.62 10.29
CA LEU A 129 -21.49 -2.98 9.13
C LEU A 129 -20.00 -3.35 9.04
N GLY A 130 -19.57 -3.86 7.89
CA GLY A 130 -18.17 -4.05 7.52
C GLY A 130 -17.83 -3.31 6.23
N LEU A 131 -16.70 -2.61 6.21
CA LEU A 131 -16.16 -1.93 5.02
C LEU A 131 -14.83 -2.59 4.66
N TYR A 132 -14.78 -3.22 3.49
CA TYR A 132 -13.62 -3.96 3.04
C TYR A 132 -13.05 -3.33 1.77
N SER A 133 -11.73 -3.23 1.70
CA SER A 133 -10.98 -2.99 0.47
C SER A 133 -10.00 -4.15 0.27
N ALA A 134 -9.88 -4.60 -0.97
CA ALA A 134 -8.90 -5.60 -1.38
C ALA A 134 -8.11 -5.03 -2.56
N LEU A 135 -6.78 -5.17 -2.51
CA LEU A 135 -5.86 -4.65 -3.50
C LEU A 135 -4.78 -5.68 -3.83
N HIS A 136 -4.57 -5.93 -5.12
CA HIS A 136 -3.50 -6.76 -5.65
C HIS A 136 -2.77 -5.94 -6.73
N TYR A 137 -1.52 -5.60 -6.45
CA TYR A 137 -0.62 -4.87 -7.37
C TYR A 137 0.42 -5.81 -7.99
N SER A 138 0.53 -5.79 -9.31
CA SER A 138 1.47 -6.60 -10.05
C SER A 138 2.17 -5.79 -11.13
N ALA A 139 3.45 -5.44 -10.92
CA ALA A 139 4.23 -4.87 -12.01
C ALA A 139 5.59 -5.57 -12.17
N GLU A 140 5.80 -6.07 -13.38
CA GLU A 140 7.13 -6.49 -13.83
C GLU A 140 8.07 -5.30 -13.88
N TRP A 141 9.35 -5.54 -13.64
CA TRP A 141 10.36 -4.49 -13.82
C TRP A 141 10.45 -4.09 -15.30
N GLY A 142 10.71 -2.81 -15.56
CA GLY A 142 11.02 -2.36 -16.92
C GLY A 142 12.28 -3.05 -17.46
N GLU A 143 13.26 -3.22 -16.59
CA GLU A 143 14.48 -4.00 -16.80
C GLU A 143 14.63 -4.97 -15.60
N ALA A 144 14.72 -6.27 -15.86
CA ALA A 144 14.77 -7.30 -14.81
C ALA A 144 16.17 -7.44 -14.21
N PHE A 145 16.24 -7.95 -12.98
CA PHE A 145 17.52 -8.36 -12.39
C PHE A 145 18.02 -9.64 -13.07
N ASN A 146 19.33 -9.77 -13.23
CA ASN A 146 19.93 -11.00 -13.70
C ASN A 146 19.92 -12.07 -12.59
N LYS A 147 19.14 -13.13 -12.77
CA LYS A 147 19.04 -14.24 -11.80
C LYS A 147 20.37 -14.92 -11.49
N HIS A 148 21.34 -14.89 -12.41
CA HIS A 148 22.66 -15.45 -12.18
C HIS A 148 23.53 -14.61 -11.23
N ASP A 149 23.17 -13.34 -11.00
CA ASP A 149 23.88 -12.43 -10.12
C ASP A 149 23.26 -12.37 -8.69
N THR A 150 22.13 -13.06 -8.49
CA THR A 150 21.53 -13.28 -7.17
C THR A 150 22.39 -14.24 -6.37
N GLN A 151 22.80 -13.78 -5.18
CA GLN A 151 23.56 -14.59 -4.22
C GLN A 151 23.38 -14.02 -2.81
N PRO A 152 23.68 -14.81 -1.76
CA PRO A 152 23.76 -14.29 -0.41
C PRO A 152 24.73 -13.12 -0.30
N ARG A 153 24.28 -12.01 0.30
CA ARG A 153 25.13 -10.84 0.61
C ARG A 153 24.79 -10.33 2.00
N THR A 154 25.77 -9.74 2.68
CA THR A 154 25.59 -9.22 4.04
C THR A 154 24.55 -8.10 4.07
N PHE A 155 23.65 -8.19 5.05
CA PHE A 155 22.73 -7.14 5.45
C PHE A 155 22.93 -6.88 6.95
N TYR A 156 23.06 -5.61 7.31
CA TYR A 156 23.33 -5.13 8.66
C TYR A 156 22.02 -4.69 9.32
N LEU A 157 21.58 -5.41 10.36
CA LEU A 157 20.39 -5.09 11.12
C LEU A 157 20.65 -3.91 12.08
N ASP A 158 19.58 -3.25 12.54
CA ASP A 158 19.66 -2.12 13.49
C ASP A 158 20.36 -2.47 14.82
N ASN A 159 20.27 -3.73 15.24
CA ASN A 159 20.92 -4.24 16.45
C ASN A 159 22.42 -4.55 16.25
N GLY A 160 22.96 -4.33 15.05
CA GLY A 160 24.34 -4.63 14.68
C GLY A 160 24.59 -6.08 14.24
N GLU A 161 23.56 -6.94 14.25
CA GLU A 161 23.69 -8.30 13.74
C GLU A 161 23.76 -8.32 12.20
N GLU A 162 24.51 -9.29 11.69
CA GLU A 162 24.65 -9.51 10.25
C GLU A 162 23.87 -10.75 9.83
N ILE A 163 23.08 -10.61 8.76
CA ILE A 163 22.42 -11.72 8.09
C ILE A 163 22.80 -11.75 6.62
N GLN A 164 22.50 -12.86 5.93
CA GLN A 164 22.79 -13.01 4.50
C GLN A 164 21.53 -13.44 3.74
N PRO A 165 20.62 -12.51 3.37
CA PRO A 165 19.52 -12.80 2.47
C PRO A 165 20.02 -13.01 1.04
N GLU A 166 19.26 -13.76 0.24
CA GLU A 166 19.43 -13.80 -1.22
C GLU A 166 19.24 -12.38 -1.76
N THR A 167 20.32 -11.83 -2.31
CA THR A 167 20.37 -10.43 -2.75
C THR A 167 20.54 -10.40 -4.24
N MET A 168 19.63 -9.72 -4.93
CA MET A 168 19.65 -9.52 -6.37
C MET A 168 20.61 -8.39 -6.71
N LYS A 169 21.21 -8.44 -7.90
CA LYS A 169 22.10 -7.40 -8.40
C LYS A 169 21.87 -7.25 -9.90
N SER A 170 21.81 -6.02 -10.38
CA SER A 170 21.90 -5.74 -11.83
C SER A 170 22.62 -4.42 -12.07
N GLU A 171 23.27 -4.34 -13.22
CA GLU A 171 23.80 -3.10 -13.77
C GLU A 171 22.75 -2.58 -14.75
N PHE A 172 22.01 -1.56 -14.34
CA PHE A 172 20.83 -1.14 -15.08
C PHE A 172 21.14 -0.10 -16.12
N SER A 173 20.37 -0.14 -17.20
CA SER A 173 20.56 0.80 -18.28
C SER A 173 19.83 2.13 -18.10
N SER A 174 18.79 2.13 -17.27
CA SER A 174 17.78 3.18 -17.17
C SER A 174 17.13 3.31 -15.77
N ILE A 175 17.90 3.08 -14.71
CA ILE A 175 17.47 3.41 -13.34
C ILE A 175 18.09 4.71 -12.91
N TYR A 176 17.30 5.53 -12.23
CA TYR A 176 17.75 6.80 -11.69
C TYR A 176 17.84 6.77 -10.17
N GLY A 177 18.81 7.50 -9.62
CA GLY A 177 18.97 7.63 -8.19
C GLY A 177 19.83 8.81 -7.76
N LYS A 178 19.91 8.98 -6.45
CA LYS A 178 20.61 10.09 -5.81
C LYS A 178 21.18 9.61 -4.47
N ILE A 179 22.39 10.06 -4.17
CA ILE A 179 23.02 9.91 -2.85
C ILE A 179 23.10 11.30 -2.24
N THR A 180 22.59 11.44 -1.03
CA THR A 180 22.65 12.66 -0.23
C THR A 180 23.35 12.38 1.10
N ASP A 181 23.45 13.38 1.96
CA ASP A 181 23.91 13.18 3.34
C ASP A 181 22.87 12.45 4.20
N ASP A 182 21.59 12.52 3.83
CA ASP A 182 20.48 11.97 4.61
C ASP A 182 20.07 10.55 4.17
N TYR A 183 20.15 10.26 2.87
CA TYR A 183 19.66 9.00 2.29
C TYR A 183 20.29 8.69 0.92
N GLU A 184 20.16 7.44 0.50
CA GLU A 184 20.37 6.96 -0.87
C GLU A 184 19.03 6.49 -1.43
N VAL A 185 18.65 6.99 -2.60
CA VAL A 185 17.40 6.59 -3.26
C VAL A 185 17.70 6.01 -4.65
N ALA A 186 17.05 4.88 -4.94
CA ALA A 186 16.95 4.32 -6.28
C ALA A 186 15.47 4.23 -6.67
N ALA A 187 15.10 4.79 -7.82
CA ALA A 187 13.76 4.68 -8.38
C ALA A 187 13.79 3.70 -9.55
N LEU A 188 13.20 2.53 -9.35
CA LEU A 188 13.17 1.45 -10.32
C LEU A 188 11.82 1.45 -11.06
N PRO A 189 11.80 1.77 -12.37
CA PRO A 189 10.57 1.72 -13.16
C PRO A 189 10.08 0.29 -13.35
N GLY A 190 8.77 0.10 -13.20
CA GLY A 190 8.08 -1.09 -13.65
C GLY A 190 7.40 -0.88 -15.01
N LYS A 191 6.85 -1.96 -15.55
CA LYS A 191 6.00 -1.90 -16.75
C LYS A 191 4.74 -1.08 -16.46
N ARG A 192 4.11 -0.60 -17.54
CA ARG A 192 2.85 0.19 -17.50
C ARG A 192 2.91 1.36 -16.50
N GLN A 193 4.02 2.09 -16.52
CA GLN A 193 4.20 3.35 -15.79
C GLN A 193 4.19 3.25 -14.25
N SER A 194 4.37 2.05 -13.68
CA SER A 194 4.63 1.94 -12.24
C SER A 194 6.06 2.32 -11.89
N ILE A 195 6.28 2.73 -10.65
CA ILE A 195 7.61 3.05 -10.15
C ILE A 195 7.74 2.64 -8.68
N THR A 196 8.86 2.03 -8.33
CA THR A 196 9.18 1.64 -6.96
C THR A 196 10.42 2.39 -6.49
N TYR A 197 10.31 3.11 -5.37
CA TYR A 197 11.43 3.80 -4.73
C TYR A 197 11.98 2.93 -3.60
N PHE A 198 13.30 2.77 -3.60
CA PHE A 198 14.06 2.15 -2.52
C PHE A 198 14.91 3.22 -1.85
N ILE A 199 14.73 3.43 -0.55
CA ILE A 199 15.32 4.57 0.17
C ILE A 199 16.09 4.05 1.38
N LYS A 200 17.41 3.94 1.23
CA LYS A 200 18.32 3.57 2.31
C LYS A 200 18.70 4.81 3.12
N LEU A 201 18.76 4.64 4.43
CA LEU A 201 19.05 5.72 5.36
C LEU A 201 20.55 5.97 5.51
N LYS A 202 20.93 7.24 5.62
CA LYS A 202 22.27 7.68 6.06
C LYS A 202 22.21 8.57 7.30
N THR A 203 21.01 8.92 7.75
CA THR A 203 20.73 9.72 8.94
C THR A 203 19.60 9.08 9.77
N ASN A 204 19.09 9.80 10.77
CA ASN A 204 17.98 9.33 11.59
C ASN A 204 16.71 9.01 10.76
N ARG A 205 16.12 7.85 11.07
CA ARG A 205 14.92 7.27 10.45
C ARG A 205 13.73 8.23 10.41
N ALA A 206 13.45 8.94 11.51
CA ALA A 206 12.35 9.89 11.59
C ALA A 206 12.53 11.04 10.59
N LYS A 207 13.77 11.55 10.43
CA LYS A 207 14.08 12.62 9.48
C LYS A 207 13.81 12.19 8.04
N VAL A 208 14.16 10.96 7.66
CA VAL A 208 13.91 10.45 6.31
C VAL A 208 12.43 10.10 6.11
N LEU A 209 11.76 9.55 7.12
CA LEU A 209 10.33 9.26 7.11
C LEU A 209 9.50 10.50 6.78
N HIS A 210 9.76 11.63 7.43
CA HIS A 210 9.08 12.90 7.15
C HIS A 210 9.37 13.45 5.73
N LYS A 211 10.46 13.01 5.09
CA LYS A 211 10.87 13.46 3.75
C LYS A 211 10.40 12.55 2.63
N LEU A 212 9.72 11.42 2.92
CA LEU A 212 9.34 10.45 1.88
C LEU A 212 8.55 11.08 0.73
N TRP A 213 7.69 12.06 1.01
CA TRP A 213 6.96 12.77 -0.03
C TRP A 213 7.88 13.52 -0.97
N ASP A 214 8.79 14.32 -0.41
CA ASP A 214 9.75 15.09 -1.20
C ASP A 214 10.68 14.17 -2.00
N ILE A 215 11.08 13.03 -1.43
CA ILE A 215 11.94 12.04 -2.10
C ILE A 215 11.24 11.40 -3.30
N CYS A 216 9.96 11.06 -3.15
CA CYS A 216 9.20 10.30 -4.15
C CYS A 216 8.43 11.18 -5.15
N ASN A 217 8.49 12.51 -5.04
CA ASN A 217 7.73 13.43 -5.90
C ASN A 217 8.61 14.28 -6.84
N HIS A 218 9.94 14.11 -6.79
CA HIS A 218 10.90 14.84 -7.63
C HIS A 218 11.72 13.86 -8.49
N ASP A 219 11.02 13.11 -9.34
CA ASP A 219 11.66 12.17 -10.28
C ASP A 219 12.63 12.90 -11.22
N ASP A 220 12.34 14.15 -11.52
CA ASP A 220 13.16 15.04 -12.31
C ASP A 220 14.51 15.36 -11.66
N GLU A 221 14.69 15.17 -10.35
CA GLU A 221 15.97 15.33 -9.67
C GLU A 221 16.84 14.05 -9.66
N LEU A 222 16.29 12.92 -10.12
CA LEU A 222 17.01 11.65 -10.19
C LEU A 222 17.75 11.58 -11.52
N HIS A 223 19.03 11.93 -11.50
CA HIS A 223 19.83 12.05 -12.73
C HIS A 223 20.93 10.99 -12.90
N ASN A 224 21.25 10.25 -11.85
CA ASN A 224 22.37 9.31 -11.88
C ASN A 224 21.89 7.91 -12.26
N LEU A 225 22.61 7.26 -13.17
CA LEU A 225 22.45 5.83 -13.39
C LEU A 225 22.85 5.06 -12.13
N VAL A 226 22.06 4.04 -11.77
CA VAL A 226 22.26 3.25 -10.56
C VAL A 226 22.53 1.79 -10.88
N ASP A 227 23.59 1.24 -10.28
CA ASP A 227 23.75 -0.19 -10.08
C ASP A 227 23.16 -0.55 -8.72
N LEU A 228 22.10 -1.37 -8.71
CA LEU A 228 21.31 -1.65 -7.52
C LEU A 228 21.58 -3.07 -7.01
N GLN A 229 21.82 -3.19 -5.70
CA GLN A 229 21.79 -4.45 -4.97
C GLN A 229 20.61 -4.43 -4.00
N MET A 230 19.75 -5.45 -4.07
CA MET A 230 18.51 -5.48 -3.32
C MET A 230 18.16 -6.89 -2.84
N PRO A 231 17.94 -7.11 -1.54
CA PRO A 231 17.42 -8.37 -1.02
C PRO A 231 16.12 -8.78 -1.71
N LYS A 232 15.95 -10.08 -1.98
CA LYS A 232 14.62 -10.63 -2.27
C LYS A 232 13.74 -10.42 -1.04
N ILE A 233 12.49 -10.09 -1.28
CA ILE A 233 11.50 -9.90 -0.22
C ILE A 233 10.35 -10.85 -0.49
N SER A 234 9.84 -11.49 0.57
CA SER A 234 8.56 -12.20 0.57
C SER A 234 8.05 -12.21 1.99
N MET A 235 7.19 -11.25 2.33
CA MET A 235 6.71 -11.07 3.70
C MET A 235 5.26 -10.63 3.74
N GLU A 236 4.63 -10.90 4.89
CA GLU A 236 3.27 -10.52 5.20
C GLU A 236 3.25 -9.77 6.54
N SER A 237 2.40 -8.75 6.64
CA SER A 237 2.15 -8.02 7.88
C SER A 237 0.66 -7.86 8.07
N THR A 238 0.18 -8.09 9.29
CA THR A 238 -1.20 -7.80 9.71
C THR A 238 -1.14 -6.94 10.96
N PHE A 239 -1.86 -5.81 10.97
CA PHE A 239 -1.98 -5.00 12.18
C PHE A 239 -3.31 -4.25 12.26
N SER A 240 -3.66 -3.86 13.48
CA SER A 240 -4.83 -3.03 13.73
C SER A 240 -4.55 -1.57 13.41
N LEU A 241 -5.45 -0.97 12.64
CA LEU A 241 -5.44 0.44 12.27
C LEU A 241 -6.16 1.34 13.28
N LYS A 242 -6.88 0.77 14.26
CA LYS A 242 -7.70 1.58 15.18
C LYS A 242 -6.87 2.63 15.93
N ALA A 243 -5.75 2.22 16.52
CA ALA A 243 -4.83 3.14 17.22
C ALA A 243 -4.21 4.18 16.27
N VAL A 244 -3.98 3.81 15.01
CA VAL A 244 -3.48 4.73 13.97
C VAL A 244 -4.54 5.79 13.66
N LEU A 245 -5.80 5.39 13.43
CA LEU A 245 -6.93 6.31 13.19
C LEU A 245 -7.14 7.26 14.37
N GLU A 246 -7.08 6.76 15.61
CA GLU A 246 -7.15 7.58 16.82
C GLU A 246 -6.03 8.61 16.87
N SER A 247 -4.79 8.20 16.55
CA SER A 247 -3.63 9.10 16.55
C SER A 247 -3.70 10.17 15.45
N LEU A 248 -4.42 9.91 14.36
CA LEU A 248 -4.73 10.88 13.30
C LEU A 248 -5.86 11.86 13.69
N GLY A 249 -6.42 11.71 14.89
CA GLY A 249 -7.52 12.55 15.39
C GLY A 249 -8.90 12.11 14.90
N MET A 250 -9.05 10.88 14.38
CA MET A 250 -10.35 10.32 13.98
C MET A 250 -11.12 9.77 15.20
N GLU A 251 -11.27 10.60 16.23
CA GLU A 251 -11.81 10.19 17.52
C GLU A 251 -13.30 9.89 17.46
N HIS A 252 -14.09 10.65 16.68
CA HIS A 252 -15.52 10.38 16.56
C HIS A 252 -15.75 9.05 15.84
N LEU A 253 -14.97 8.76 14.79
CA LEU A 253 -15.02 7.47 14.09
C LEU A 253 -14.70 6.28 15.01
N THR A 254 -13.70 6.43 15.88
CA THR A 254 -13.14 5.32 16.66
C THR A 254 -13.80 5.13 18.02
N LYS A 255 -14.27 6.22 18.65
CA LYS A 255 -14.79 6.23 20.03
C LYS A 255 -16.31 6.33 20.09
N GLU A 256 -16.96 6.96 19.10
CA GLU A 256 -18.40 7.25 19.12
C GLU A 256 -19.21 6.39 18.14
N ARG A 257 -20.53 6.60 18.16
CA ARG A 257 -21.46 6.05 17.16
C ARG A 257 -21.71 7.06 16.05
N PHE A 258 -21.69 6.60 14.81
CA PHE A 258 -21.91 7.39 13.60
C PHE A 258 -23.07 6.83 12.77
N THR A 259 -23.53 7.60 11.79
CA THR A 259 -24.59 7.21 10.86
C THR A 259 -24.00 6.88 9.49
N VAL A 260 -24.70 6.05 8.72
CA VAL A 260 -24.41 5.78 7.31
C VAL A 260 -25.71 5.94 6.53
N ASP A 261 -26.20 7.17 6.50
CA ASP A 261 -27.54 7.59 6.09
C ASP A 261 -27.88 7.20 4.64
N ASN A 262 -26.86 7.11 3.78
CA ASN A 262 -27.02 6.65 2.40
C ASN A 262 -27.15 5.12 2.29
N ILE A 263 -26.84 4.38 3.36
CA ILE A 263 -26.98 2.93 3.45
C ILE A 263 -28.26 2.55 4.19
N VAL A 264 -28.48 3.11 5.38
CA VAL A 264 -29.62 2.81 6.26
C VAL A 264 -30.17 4.08 6.92
N ASP A 265 -31.45 4.05 7.33
CA ASP A 265 -32.11 5.16 8.01
C ASP A 265 -31.44 5.43 9.37
N PRO A 266 -30.92 6.64 9.61
CA PRO A 266 -30.24 6.99 10.85
C PRO A 266 -31.14 7.00 12.08
N SER A 267 -32.46 7.06 11.90
CA SER A 267 -33.46 7.01 12.98
C SER A 267 -33.52 5.63 13.61
N ASP A 268 -33.23 4.59 12.83
CA ASP A 268 -33.32 3.19 13.24
C ASP A 268 -31.97 2.59 13.61
N VAL A 269 -30.89 3.01 12.94
CA VAL A 269 -29.58 2.36 13.03
C VAL A 269 -28.44 3.37 13.19
N ARG A 270 -27.56 3.10 14.16
CA ARG A 270 -26.25 3.76 14.30
C ARG A 270 -25.14 2.74 14.38
N ALA A 271 -24.06 2.99 13.64
CA ALA A 271 -22.88 2.13 13.58
C ALA A 271 -21.82 2.55 14.61
N ARG A 272 -20.89 1.64 14.92
CA ARG A 272 -19.69 1.90 15.71
C ARG A 272 -18.53 1.12 15.10
N LEU A 273 -17.33 1.70 15.13
CA LEU A 273 -16.13 0.99 14.71
C LEU A 273 -15.70 -0.03 15.78
N ASN A 274 -15.94 -1.32 15.50
CA ASN A 274 -15.49 -2.42 16.36
C ASN A 274 -14.01 -2.73 16.15
N ALA A 275 -13.61 -2.91 14.89
CA ALA A 275 -12.24 -3.21 14.49
C ALA A 275 -11.90 -2.54 13.14
N ALA A 276 -10.61 -2.25 12.95
CA ALA A 276 -10.04 -1.85 11.68
C ALA A 276 -8.68 -2.54 11.56
N GLU A 277 -8.49 -3.35 10.53
CA GLU A 277 -7.32 -4.21 10.36
C GLU A 277 -6.89 -4.19 8.90
N GLN A 278 -5.59 -4.33 8.66
CA GLN A 278 -5.05 -4.46 7.32
C GLN A 278 -3.98 -5.54 7.30
N THR A 279 -4.12 -6.45 6.34
CA THR A 279 -3.10 -7.44 5.98
C THR A 279 -2.49 -7.05 4.63
N VAL A 280 -1.16 -6.99 4.55
CA VAL A 280 -0.42 -6.67 3.34
C VAL A 280 0.64 -7.73 3.13
N GLN A 281 0.73 -8.26 1.91
CA GLN A 281 1.81 -9.14 1.47
C GLN A 281 2.65 -8.42 0.43
N LEU A 282 3.97 -8.39 0.61
CA LEU A 282 4.92 -7.81 -0.32
C LEU A 282 5.93 -8.88 -0.73
N ALA A 283 6.07 -9.09 -2.03
CA ALA A 283 7.13 -9.89 -2.62
C ALA A 283 7.90 -9.12 -3.70
N LEU A 284 9.22 -9.19 -3.66
CA LEU A 284 10.10 -8.59 -4.66
C LEU A 284 11.09 -9.67 -5.11
N ASP A 285 11.09 -9.94 -6.42
CA ASP A 285 11.98 -10.90 -7.05
C ASP A 285 12.67 -10.30 -8.28
N GLU A 286 13.42 -11.13 -9.00
CA GLU A 286 14.24 -10.68 -10.12
C GLU A 286 13.41 -10.16 -11.31
N GLU A 287 12.16 -10.60 -11.43
CA GLU A 287 11.29 -10.32 -12.58
C GLU A 287 10.35 -9.14 -12.33
N LYS A 288 9.94 -8.93 -11.07
CA LYS A 288 8.84 -8.01 -10.74
C LYS A 288 8.86 -7.52 -9.28
N ALA A 289 8.23 -6.36 -9.08
CA ALA A 289 7.58 -6.07 -7.81
C ALA A 289 6.22 -6.76 -7.81
N GLU A 290 6.10 -7.77 -6.97
CA GLU A 290 4.92 -8.60 -6.82
C GLU A 290 4.27 -8.32 -5.45
N VAL A 291 3.25 -7.48 -5.41
CA VAL A 291 2.25 -7.50 -4.33
C VAL A 291 1.10 -8.41 -4.83
N LYS A 292 1.33 -9.73 -4.96
CA LYS A 292 0.46 -10.67 -5.74
C LYS A 292 0.13 -11.97 -5.00
N ALA A 293 -0.99 -12.65 -5.34
CA ALA A 293 -0.98 -13.90 -6.14
C ALA A 293 -0.70 -13.87 -7.69
N PHE A 294 0.26 -14.71 -8.14
CA PHE A 294 1.02 -14.99 -9.40
C PHE A 294 0.34 -15.05 -10.84
N THR A 295 0.92 -14.80 -12.07
CA THR A 295 1.97 -15.49 -12.93
C THR A 295 2.24 -14.75 -14.30
N THR A 296 3.10 -15.24 -15.25
CA THR A 296 4.10 -14.62 -16.21
C THR A 296 3.86 -14.64 -17.78
N ILE A 297 4.68 -13.88 -18.60
CA ILE A 297 5.58 -14.26 -19.77
C ILE A 297 6.25 -13.02 -20.50
N GLN A 298 7.51 -13.19 -20.99
CA GLN A 298 8.49 -12.25 -21.59
C GLN A 298 8.30 -11.77 -23.06
N THR A 299 8.98 -10.65 -23.45
CA THR A 299 9.70 -10.45 -24.74
C THR A 299 10.66 -9.24 -24.67
N ALA A 300 11.77 -9.30 -25.43
CA ALA A 300 12.86 -8.32 -25.46
C ALA A 300 12.82 -7.42 -26.71
N LEU A 301 13.30 -6.18 -26.58
CA LEU A 301 13.77 -5.33 -27.68
C LEU A 301 15.05 -4.60 -27.24
N THR A 302 16.12 -4.74 -28.02
CA THR A 302 17.36 -3.95 -27.89
C THR A 302 17.30 -2.75 -28.82
N VAL A 303 17.69 -1.58 -28.31
CA VAL A 303 18.16 -0.46 -29.14
C VAL A 303 19.51 -0.04 -28.57
N SER A 304 20.55 -0.06 -29.40
CA SER A 304 21.86 0.49 -29.02
C SER A 304 21.87 2.00 -29.23
N CYS A 305 22.39 2.73 -28.26
CA CYS A 305 22.89 4.08 -28.42
C CYS A 305 24.19 4.18 -27.61
N THR A 306 25.30 4.49 -28.28
CA THR A 306 26.57 4.78 -27.63
C THR A 306 26.52 6.18 -27.05
N VAL A 307 26.14 6.28 -25.78
CA VAL A 307 26.36 7.46 -24.95
C VAL A 307 27.57 7.16 -24.04
N SER A 308 28.52 8.09 -23.99
CA SER A 308 29.57 8.09 -22.98
C SER A 308 28.92 8.10 -21.59
N ARG A 309 28.82 6.93 -20.95
CA ARG A 309 28.19 6.79 -19.64
C ARG A 309 29.08 7.41 -18.57
N ALA A 310 28.52 8.36 -17.82
CA ALA A 310 29.00 8.60 -16.46
C ALA A 310 28.96 7.26 -15.70
N LYS A 311 29.99 6.96 -14.89
CA LYS A 311 30.02 5.73 -14.10
C LYS A 311 28.76 5.67 -13.22
N PRO A 312 27.98 4.57 -13.25
CA PRO A 312 26.84 4.41 -12.38
C PRO A 312 27.24 4.56 -10.91
N ILE A 313 26.37 5.16 -10.10
CA ILE A 313 26.51 5.09 -8.65
C ILE A 313 26.04 3.72 -8.17
N ILE A 314 26.70 3.16 -7.17
CA ILE A 314 26.33 1.87 -6.61
C ILE A 314 25.48 2.13 -5.38
N ILE A 315 24.22 1.69 -5.42
CA ILE A 315 23.32 1.73 -4.26
C ILE A 315 23.08 0.29 -3.81
N LYS A 316 23.34 0.03 -2.53
CA LYS A 316 23.13 -1.28 -1.91
C LYS A 316 22.09 -1.14 -0.83
N MET A 317 21.03 -1.94 -0.87
CA MET A 317 20.02 -2.05 0.19
C MET A 317 20.48 -3.07 1.21
N ASP A 318 21.64 -2.81 1.83
CA ASP A 318 22.33 -3.67 2.81
C ASP A 318 22.09 -3.25 4.26
N HIS A 319 21.22 -2.26 4.48
CA HIS A 319 20.78 -1.75 5.78
C HIS A 319 19.29 -1.45 5.69
N PRO A 320 18.57 -1.28 6.82
CA PRO A 320 17.15 -1.00 6.83
C PRO A 320 16.75 0.20 5.98
N TYR A 321 15.63 0.06 5.27
CA TYR A 321 15.24 0.96 4.18
C TYR A 321 13.72 1.06 4.02
N PHE A 322 13.27 2.15 3.40
CA PHE A 322 11.89 2.31 2.98
C PHE A 322 11.67 1.84 1.55
N ILE A 323 10.46 1.35 1.28
CA ILE A 323 9.96 1.05 -0.06
C ILE A 323 8.68 1.84 -0.28
N VAL A 324 8.54 2.52 -1.42
CA VAL A 324 7.30 3.17 -1.83
C VAL A 324 6.96 2.71 -3.24
N VAL A 325 5.79 2.13 -3.41
CA VAL A 325 5.30 1.62 -4.70
C VAL A 325 4.19 2.53 -5.21
N LYS A 326 4.39 3.07 -6.41
CA LYS A 326 3.40 3.90 -7.11
C LYS A 326 2.85 3.19 -8.34
N ASP A 327 1.55 3.30 -8.53
CA ASP A 327 0.84 2.92 -9.75
C ASP A 327 0.09 4.13 -10.31
N LYS A 328 -0.32 4.06 -11.57
CA LYS A 328 -1.04 5.14 -12.25
C LYS A 328 -2.37 4.68 -12.81
N THR A 329 -3.32 5.60 -12.94
CA THR A 329 -4.50 5.42 -13.80
C THR A 329 -4.15 5.63 -15.27
N SER A 330 -5.05 5.26 -16.18
CA SER A 330 -4.93 5.56 -17.61
C SER A 330 -4.77 7.06 -17.90
N ASP A 331 -5.35 7.90 -17.04
CA ASP A 331 -5.36 9.36 -17.17
C ASP A 331 -4.13 10.00 -16.52
N GLY A 332 -3.16 9.18 -16.11
CA GLY A 332 -1.86 9.60 -15.57
C GLY A 332 -1.90 10.05 -14.11
N ILE A 333 -2.97 9.74 -13.37
CA ILE A 333 -3.06 10.06 -11.95
C ILE A 333 -2.26 9.02 -11.16
N SER A 334 -1.33 9.47 -10.32
CA SER A 334 -0.46 8.61 -9.51
C SER A 334 -1.08 8.29 -8.14
N ARG A 335 -0.88 7.06 -7.66
CA ARG A 335 -1.34 6.55 -6.37
C ARG A 335 -0.26 5.70 -5.70
N ILE A 336 -0.11 5.86 -4.39
CA ILE A 336 0.79 5.02 -3.58
C ILE A 336 0.01 3.79 -3.12
N VAL A 337 0.30 2.64 -3.73
CA VAL A 337 -0.41 1.38 -3.48
C VAL A 337 0.19 0.59 -2.33
N CYS A 338 1.49 0.79 -2.06
CA CYS A 338 2.21 0.19 -0.95
C CYS A 338 3.31 1.13 -0.44
N ALA A 339 3.45 1.22 0.87
CA ALA A 339 4.59 1.83 1.55
C ALA A 339 5.07 0.86 2.64
N ALA A 340 6.38 0.64 2.71
CA ALA A 340 6.96 -0.32 3.62
C ALA A 340 8.24 0.17 4.26
N TRP A 341 8.47 -0.30 5.48
CA TRP A 341 9.74 -0.22 6.19
C TRP A 341 10.29 -1.63 6.35
N ILE A 342 11.49 -1.87 5.83
CA ILE A 342 12.16 -3.16 5.88
C ILE A 342 13.29 -3.06 6.90
N ASN A 343 13.05 -3.61 8.09
CA ASN A 343 14.08 -3.76 9.11
C ASN A 343 14.92 -5.02 8.92
N ASN A 344 14.26 -6.11 8.49
CA ASN A 344 14.87 -7.41 8.26
C ASN A 344 14.28 -8.03 6.99
N PRO A 345 15.06 -8.20 5.90
CA PRO A 345 14.57 -8.77 4.65
C PRO A 345 14.36 -10.31 4.67
N LYS A 346 14.73 -11.00 5.75
CA LYS A 346 14.53 -12.46 5.89
C LYS A 346 13.14 -12.84 6.38
#